data_AF-A0AAE1T826-F1
#
_entry.id   AF-A0AAE1T826-F1
#
_cell.length_a   1.000
_cell.length_b   1.000
_cell.length_c   1.000
_cell.angle_alpha   90.00
_cell.angle_beta   90.00
_cell.angle_gamma   90.00
#
_symmetry.space_group_name_H-M   'P 1'
#
loop_
_entity.id
_entity.type
_entity.pdbx_description
1 polymer ?
#
loop_
_entity_poly.entity_id
_entity_poly.type
_entity_poly.pdbx_seq_one_letter_code
_entity_poly.pdbx_strand_id
1 'polypeptide(L)'
;METHEHLFFRCNYSRQCIRILKGVVRFTWPNRAWAVDIAWASKRWNGRHIVQAAYRALLAAIVYHIWQERNRRVFQQSMRPSSTIARIVVDEMRQKIISIDLPDSVSSRGLYRLWRIPGLSGVPLDA
;
A
#
# COMPACT_ATOMS: atom_id res chain seq x y z
N MET A 1 -14.41 -2.18 -22.05
CA MET A 1 -15.03 -2.16 -20.72
C MET A 1 -13.95 -2.26 -19.65
N GLU A 2 -13.87 -1.28 -18.76
CA GLU A 2 -13.03 -1.37 -17.56
C GLU A 2 -13.80 -2.11 -16.46
N THR A 3 -13.37 -3.31 -16.13
CA THR A 3 -13.85 -4.05 -14.96
C THR A 3 -12.81 -3.93 -13.84
N HIS A 4 -13.20 -4.13 -12.58
CA HIS A 4 -12.26 -4.19 -11.45
C HIS A 4 -11.12 -5.20 -11.71
N GLU A 5 -11.44 -6.32 -12.36
CA GLU A 5 -10.49 -7.35 -12.79
C GLU A 5 -9.43 -6.79 -13.76
N HIS A 6 -9.86 -6.05 -14.79
CA HIS A 6 -8.92 -5.44 -15.73
C HIS A 6 -8.12 -4.30 -15.11
N LEU A 7 -8.78 -3.47 -14.30
CA LEU A 7 -8.23 -2.29 -13.67
C LEU A 7 -7.09 -2.64 -12.70
N PHE A 8 -7.32 -3.58 -11.79
CA PHE A 8 -6.42 -3.85 -10.69
C PHE A 8 -5.45 -5.01 -10.95
N PHE A 9 -5.82 -5.98 -11.79
CA PHE A 9 -5.05 -7.23 -11.93
C PHE A 9 -4.49 -7.49 -13.33
N ARG A 10 -5.24 -7.16 -14.39
CA ARG A 10 -4.77 -7.41 -15.76
C ARG A 10 -3.99 -6.25 -16.36
N CYS A 11 -4.12 -5.05 -15.80
CA CYS A 11 -3.38 -3.88 -16.27
C CYS A 11 -1.89 -3.96 -15.89
N ASN A 12 -1.00 -3.85 -16.89
CA ASN A 12 0.45 -3.80 -16.70
C ASN A 12 0.87 -2.72 -15.70
N TYR A 13 0.22 -1.55 -15.76
CA TYR A 13 0.50 -0.44 -14.86
C TYR A 13 0.28 -0.83 -13.39
N SER A 14 -0.90 -1.37 -13.07
CA SER A 14 -1.27 -1.81 -11.73
C SER A 14 -0.33 -2.89 -11.21
N ARG A 15 0.02 -3.88 -12.05
CA ARG A 15 1.00 -4.93 -11.70
C ARG A 15 2.37 -4.35 -11.35
N GLN A 16 2.83 -3.35 -12.11
CA GLN A 16 4.10 -2.69 -11.86
C GLN A 16 4.08 -1.89 -10.55
N CYS A 17 3.01 -1.14 -10.27
CA CYS A 17 2.83 -0.45 -8.98
C CYS A 17 2.91 -1.44 -7.81
N ILE A 18 2.15 -2.54 -7.88
CA ILE A 18 2.13 -3.57 -6.83
C ILE A 18 3.51 -4.21 -6.65
N ARG A 19 4.22 -4.51 -7.75
CA ARG A 19 5.58 -5.07 -7.69
C ARG A 19 6.56 -4.13 -6.98
N ILE A 20 6.51 -2.82 -7.27
CA ILE A 20 7.35 -1.83 -6.62
C ILE A 20 7.01 -1.75 -5.13
N LEU A 21 5.72 -1.69 -4.79
CA LEU A 21 5.26 -1.63 -3.40
C LEU A 21 5.69 -2.84 -2.57
N LYS A 22 5.65 -4.05 -3.15
CA LYS A 22 6.17 -5.28 -2.53
C LYS A 22 7.67 -5.22 -2.21
N GLY A 23 8.45 -4.48 -3.00
CA GLY A 23 9.87 -4.28 -2.77
C GLY A 23 10.17 -3.26 -1.68
N VAL A 24 9.30 -2.27 -1.49
CA VAL A 24 9.48 -1.19 -0.52
C VAL A 24 8.92 -1.57 0.86
N VAL A 25 7.75 -2.19 0.89
CA VAL A 25 7.04 -2.59 2.10
C VAL A 25 6.98 -4.10 2.11
N ARG A 26 7.20 -4.75 3.26
CA ARG A 26 6.96 -6.21 3.42
C ARG A 26 5.45 -6.49 3.41
N PHE A 27 4.82 -6.24 2.28
CA PHE A 27 3.41 -6.36 1.99
C PHE A 27 3.21 -7.50 1.00
N THR A 28 2.45 -8.51 1.40
CA THR A 28 2.14 -9.64 0.52
C THR A 28 0.72 -9.49 0.02
N TRP A 29 0.57 -9.27 -1.28
CA TRP A 29 -0.70 -9.34 -1.99
C TRP A 29 -0.53 -10.26 -3.20
N PRO A 30 -1.23 -11.41 -3.28
CA PRO A 30 -0.99 -12.40 -4.34
C PRO A 30 -1.18 -11.85 -5.76
N ASN A 31 -2.02 -10.82 -5.94
CA ASN A 31 -2.35 -10.20 -7.22
C ASN A 31 -2.99 -11.20 -8.22
N ARG A 32 -3.99 -11.98 -7.75
CA ARG A 32 -4.76 -12.98 -8.52
C ARG A 32 -6.00 -12.36 -9.19
N ALA A 33 -7.20 -12.91 -8.99
CA ALA A 33 -8.46 -12.29 -9.40
C ALA A 33 -9.01 -11.42 -8.28
N TRP A 34 -9.78 -10.37 -8.62
CA TRP A 34 -10.28 -9.40 -7.64
C TRP A 34 -11.02 -10.03 -6.47
N ALA A 35 -12.06 -10.81 -6.76
CA ALA A 35 -12.85 -11.43 -5.71
C ALA A 35 -12.02 -12.36 -4.81
N VAL A 36 -11.08 -13.11 -5.39
CA VAL A 36 -10.22 -14.07 -4.68
C VAL A 36 -9.29 -13.35 -3.72
N ASP A 37 -8.69 -12.25 -4.17
CA ASP A 37 -7.70 -11.53 -3.39
C ASP A 37 -8.29 -10.64 -2.31
N ILE A 38 -9.44 -10.01 -2.59
CA ILE A 38 -10.18 -9.30 -1.54
C ILE A 38 -10.63 -10.27 -0.46
N ALA A 39 -11.20 -11.43 -0.83
CA ALA A 39 -11.58 -12.45 0.15
C ALA A 39 -10.37 -12.96 0.98
N TRP A 40 -9.23 -13.16 0.32
CA TRP A 40 -7.99 -13.54 1.00
C TRP A 40 -7.50 -12.45 1.96
N ALA A 41 -7.48 -11.18 1.54
CA ALA A 41 -7.07 -10.05 2.36
C ALA A 41 -7.98 -9.87 3.57
N SER A 42 -9.30 -9.97 3.38
CA SER A 42 -10.30 -9.90 4.44
C SER A 42 -10.09 -10.99 5.49
N LYS A 43 -9.71 -12.21 5.10
CA LYS A 43 -9.37 -13.30 6.04
C LYS A 43 -8.01 -13.08 6.71
N ARG A 44 -6.99 -12.69 5.95
CA ARG A 44 -5.61 -12.57 6.41
C ARG A 44 -5.38 -11.40 7.37
N TRP A 45 -6.05 -10.28 7.11
CA TRP A 45 -5.93 -9.04 7.88
C TRP A 45 -7.20 -8.74 8.68
N ASN A 46 -7.86 -9.80 9.15
CA ASN A 46 -8.98 -9.72 10.07
C ASN A 46 -8.49 -9.43 11.48
N GLY A 47 -9.02 -8.39 12.11
CA GLY A 47 -8.73 -8.02 13.49
C GLY A 47 -8.32 -6.56 13.70
N ARG A 48 -8.15 -6.20 14.97
CA ARG A 48 -7.81 -4.84 15.44
C ARG A 48 -6.30 -4.60 15.58
N HIS A 49 -5.47 -5.59 15.27
CA HIS A 49 -4.03 -5.43 15.40
C HIS A 49 -3.52 -4.35 14.44
N ILE A 50 -2.68 -3.43 14.94
CA ILE A 50 -2.30 -2.22 14.18
C ILE A 50 -1.61 -2.54 12.85
N VAL A 51 -0.81 -3.61 12.78
CA VAL A 51 -0.17 -4.06 11.53
C VAL A 51 -1.22 -4.52 10.51
N GLN A 52 -2.28 -5.19 10.95
CA GLN A 52 -3.38 -5.59 10.06
C GLN A 52 -4.17 -4.37 9.58
N ALA A 53 -4.40 -3.39 10.47
CA ALA A 53 -5.03 -2.13 10.10
C ALA A 53 -4.20 -1.36 9.06
N ALA A 54 -2.88 -1.29 9.24
CA ALA A 54 -1.98 -0.66 8.28
C ALA A 54 -1.99 -1.37 6.91
N TYR A 55 -2.06 -2.70 6.86
CA TYR A 55 -2.17 -3.43 5.58
C TYR A 55 -3.53 -3.24 4.90
N ARG A 56 -4.63 -3.18 5.67
CA ARG A 56 -5.95 -2.83 5.12
C ARG A 56 -5.96 -1.42 4.53
N ALA A 57 -5.37 -0.46 5.24
CA ALA A 57 -5.21 0.91 4.75
C ALA A 57 -4.31 0.99 3.50
N LEU A 58 -3.19 0.25 3.47
CA LEU A 58 -2.32 0.17 2.31
C LEU A 58 -3.07 -0.40 1.09
N LEU A 59 -3.82 -1.49 1.25
CA LEU A 59 -4.62 -2.05 0.15
C LEU A 59 -5.63 -1.02 -0.38
N ALA A 60 -6.33 -0.31 0.51
CA ALA A 60 -7.27 0.73 0.12
C ALA A 60 -6.58 1.88 -0.64
N ALA A 61 -5.41 2.34 -0.16
CA ALA A 61 -4.62 3.38 -0.83
C ALA A 61 -4.19 2.93 -2.23
N ILE A 62 -3.71 1.70 -2.40
CA ILE A 62 -3.31 1.15 -3.71
C ILE A 62 -4.48 1.17 -4.69
N VAL A 63 -5.63 0.66 -4.26
CA VAL A 63 -6.86 0.61 -5.07
C VAL A 63 -7.28 2.03 -5.47
N TYR A 64 -7.28 2.96 -4.51
CA TYR A 64 -7.66 4.35 -4.75
C TYR A 64 -6.73 5.03 -5.76
N HIS A 65 -5.41 4.96 -5.57
CA HIS A 65 -4.46 5.66 -6.44
C HIS A 65 -4.41 5.06 -7.85
N ILE A 66 -4.60 3.73 -8.00
CA ILE A 66 -4.74 3.11 -9.33
C ILE A 66 -5.99 3.62 -10.04
N TRP A 67 -7.12 3.67 -9.32
CA TRP A 67 -8.38 4.20 -9.88
C TRP A 67 -8.24 5.68 -10.26
N GLN A 68 -7.64 6.49 -9.36
CA GLN A 68 -7.40 7.91 -9.60
C GLN A 68 -6.54 8.12 -10.84
N GLU A 69 -5.48 7.34 -11.02
CA GLU A 69 -4.57 7.49 -12.15
C GLU A 69 -5.26 7.20 -13.49
N ARG A 70 -6.15 6.20 -13.53
CA ARG A 70 -6.91 5.94 -14.76
C ARG A 70 -7.93 7.01 -15.06
N ASN A 71 -8.59 7.55 -14.03
CA ASN A 71 -9.44 8.71 -14.23
C ASN A 71 -8.64 9.91 -14.77
N ARG A 72 -7.44 10.17 -14.26
CA ARG A 72 -6.56 11.21 -14.83
C ARG A 72 -6.22 10.93 -16.29
N ARG A 73 -5.94 9.68 -16.66
CA ARG A 73 -5.68 9.33 -18.06
C ARG A 73 -6.90 9.57 -18.95
N VAL A 74 -8.10 9.26 -18.48
CA VAL A 74 -9.35 9.43 -19.25
C VAL A 74 -9.73 10.91 -19.38
N PHE A 75 -9.70 11.66 -18.28
CA PHE A 75 -10.23 13.03 -18.23
C PHE A 75 -9.18 14.11 -18.47
N GLN A 76 -7.90 13.83 -18.21
CA GLN A 76 -6.81 14.81 -18.29
C GLN A 76 -5.74 14.40 -19.31
N GLN A 77 -5.90 13.26 -19.99
CA GLN A 77 -4.92 12.69 -20.95
C GLN A 77 -3.49 12.61 -20.40
N SER A 78 -3.34 12.52 -19.08
CA SER A 78 -2.06 12.53 -18.38
C SER A 78 -1.86 11.22 -17.62
N MET A 79 -0.61 10.78 -17.53
CA MET A 79 -0.25 9.56 -16.82
C MET A 79 1.08 9.71 -16.07
N ARG A 80 1.05 9.48 -14.76
CA ARG A 80 2.22 9.40 -13.88
C ARG A 80 2.85 8.01 -13.97
N PRO A 81 4.18 7.89 -13.88
CA PRO A 81 4.86 6.60 -13.78
C PRO A 81 4.37 5.77 -12.59
N SER A 82 4.36 4.45 -12.74
CA SER A 82 3.97 3.50 -11.69
C SER A 82 4.84 3.61 -10.44
N SER A 83 6.13 3.95 -10.61
CA SER A 83 7.05 4.26 -9.52
C SER A 83 6.64 5.49 -8.72
N THR A 84 6.14 6.53 -9.40
CA THR A 84 5.66 7.75 -8.74
C THR A 84 4.46 7.46 -7.86
N ILE A 85 3.48 6.69 -8.36
CA ILE A 85 2.31 6.28 -7.57
C ILE A 85 2.72 5.39 -6.40
N ALA A 86 3.62 4.42 -6.62
CA ALA A 86 4.11 3.58 -5.53
C ALA A 86 4.77 4.41 -4.42
N ARG A 87 5.57 5.41 -4.77
CA ARG A 87 6.17 6.33 -3.79
C ARG A 87 5.11 7.14 -3.04
N ILE A 88 4.15 7.73 -3.75
CA ILE A 88 3.05 8.49 -3.14
C ILE A 88 2.31 7.64 -2.10
N VAL A 89 1.97 6.40 -2.45
CA VAL A 89 1.28 5.47 -1.53
C VAL A 89 2.12 5.17 -0.29
N VAL A 90 3.43 4.93 -0.45
CA VAL A 90 4.33 4.65 0.68
C VAL A 90 4.45 5.86 1.61
N ASP A 91 4.64 7.05 1.04
CA ASP A 91 4.81 8.28 1.81
C ASP A 91 3.51 8.65 2.53
N GLU A 92 2.36 8.53 1.87
CA GLU A 92 1.04 8.70 2.49
C GLU A 92 0.86 7.74 3.69
N MET A 93 1.23 6.48 3.53
CA MET A 93 1.10 5.50 4.61
C MET A 93 2.05 5.79 5.78
N ARG A 94 3.28 6.21 5.51
CA ARG A 94 4.22 6.64 6.56
C ARG A 94 3.68 7.84 7.32
N GLN A 95 3.18 8.85 6.61
CA GLN A 95 2.58 10.04 7.22
C GLN A 95 1.38 9.67 8.09
N LYS A 96 0.48 8.80 7.59
CA LYS A 96 -0.67 8.32 8.37
C LYS A 96 -0.24 7.57 9.62
N ILE A 97 0.78 6.71 9.54
CA ILE A 97 1.27 5.93 10.69
C ILE A 97 1.87 6.86 11.76
N ILE A 98 2.56 7.92 11.36
CA ILE A 98 3.11 8.92 12.28
C ILE A 98 2.00 9.79 12.88
N SER A 99 0.98 10.17 12.09
CA SER A 99 -0.05 11.13 12.52
C SER A 99 -1.07 10.57 13.51
N ILE A 100 -1.24 9.25 13.58
CA ILE A 100 -2.24 8.61 14.45
C ILE A 100 -1.76 8.42 15.89
N ASP A 101 -0.58 8.93 16.23
CA ASP A 101 0.03 8.93 17.58
C ASP A 101 -0.21 7.63 18.36
N LEU A 102 0.44 6.56 17.91
CA LEU A 102 0.26 5.25 18.53
C LEU A 102 0.98 5.16 19.88
N PRO A 103 0.37 4.54 20.90
CA PRO A 103 1.04 4.29 22.17
C PRO A 103 2.32 3.47 21.95
N ASP A 104 3.37 3.74 22.72
CA ASP A 104 4.60 2.96 22.64
C ASP A 104 4.34 1.52 23.12
N SER A 105 4.34 0.62 22.15
CA SER A 105 4.09 -0.81 22.36
C SER A 105 5.01 -1.61 21.45
N VAL A 106 5.18 -2.89 21.76
CA VAL A 106 5.95 -3.80 20.90
C VAL A 106 5.38 -3.82 19.47
N SER A 107 4.05 -3.76 19.35
CA SER A 107 3.35 -3.73 18.05
C SER A 107 3.57 -2.41 17.30
N SER A 108 3.52 -1.27 17.98
CA SER A 108 3.79 0.06 17.39
C SER A 108 5.25 0.16 16.91
N ARG A 109 6.22 -0.25 17.75
CA ARG A 109 7.65 -0.32 17.35
C ARG A 109 7.89 -1.32 16.22
N GLY A 110 7.18 -2.44 16.22
CA GLY A 110 7.18 -3.40 15.12
C GLY A 110 6.69 -2.77 13.80
N LEU A 111 5.61 -1.98 13.86
CA LEU A 111 5.07 -1.26 12.71
C LEU A 111 6.04 -0.19 12.20
N TYR A 112 6.61 0.65 13.07
CA TYR A 112 7.56 1.68 12.66
C TYR A 112 8.80 1.09 11.96
N ARG A 113 9.33 -0.03 12.49
CA ARG A 113 10.43 -0.77 11.86
C ARG A 113 10.03 -1.37 10.51
N LEU A 114 8.83 -1.96 10.42
CA LEU A 114 8.28 -2.54 9.18
C LEU A 114 8.20 -1.49 8.06
N TRP A 115 7.85 -0.25 8.41
CA TRP A 115 7.68 0.87 7.47
C TRP A 115 8.93 1.75 7.32
N ARG A 116 10.02 1.42 8.00
CA ARG A 116 11.29 2.16 8.01
C ARG A 116 11.09 3.66 8.25
N ILE A 117 10.28 3.99 9.26
CA ILE A 117 10.02 5.39 9.62
C ILE A 117 11.25 5.95 10.34
N PRO A 118 11.89 7.02 9.80
CA PRO A 118 13.08 7.62 10.41
C PRO A 118 12.78 8.15 11.82
N GLY A 119 13.74 8.02 12.74
CA GLY A 119 13.68 8.63 14.08
C GLY A 119 12.94 7.84 15.18
N LEU A 120 12.24 6.75 14.85
CA LEU A 120 11.49 5.93 15.83
C LEU A 120 11.98 4.48 15.93
N SER A 121 12.75 4.02 14.94
CA SER A 121 13.60 2.84 15.08
C SER A 121 14.92 3.30 15.67
N GLY A 122 15.24 2.96 16.91
CA GLY A 122 16.56 3.22 17.53
C GLY A 122 17.71 2.43 16.88
N VAL A 123 17.75 2.38 15.56
CA VAL A 123 18.86 1.86 14.75
C VAL A 123 19.39 3.08 13.98
N PRO A 124 20.66 3.45 14.18
CA PRO A 124 21.28 4.52 13.42
C PRO A 124 21.17 4.22 11.93
N LEU A 125 20.71 5.21 11.16
CA LEU A 125 20.93 5.26 9.72
C LEU A 125 22.42 5.57 9.56
N ASP A 126 23.29 4.56 9.66
CA ASP A 126 24.68 4.53 9.18
C ASP A 126 25.33 3.20 9.63
N ALA A 127 25.37 2.23 8.70
CA ALA A 127 26.33 1.11 8.66
C ALA A 127 26.37 0.55 7.24
#